data_AF-A0A0T1SRE4-F1
#
_entry.id   AF-A0A0T1SRE4-F1
#
_cell.length_a   1.000
_cell.length_b   1.000
_cell.length_c   1.000
_cell.angle_alpha   90.00
_cell.angle_beta   90.00
_cell.angle_gamma   90.00
#
_symmetry.space_group_name_H-M   'P 1'
#
loop_
_entity.id
_entity.type
_entity.pdbx_description
1 polymer ?
#
loop_
_entity_poly.entity_id
_entity_poly.type
_entity_poly.pdbx_seq_one_letter_code
_entity_poly.pdbx_strand_id
1 'polypeptide(L)'
;MRLRFPGVLFVALCGLAPAVLGNLLSWSAWLWGFMSMGAASGSLLLVLAFHGSGNPQADPYGNGEPEPPEAPPEEPYQETRVIDAPLPSAVDGYDFLFSATIWWRSAPDDSGRSDGASPALAVSAVVSRALEVVRHEQPGRASFARYLLEGELSVPLPDRSGRVTALAADATLTLASADRERLRKLSDLRKDEEIWEYEREHERNKRRYLGDDVLQSAGSAVVWWLARHEDEIEKAVDMIGPLAQIAAAANDEEVPELFRHLLVPPAAARSEATGGSPLWGDPGPGAGPFDREAELGAADRLVLLLAAVGVKPDMDEYTVLVNRVVMSLEMAELYEAADEIRRDLLPTPDRADAPDTDTGEGDTTSRYFWDDSHQPQRPTAPRTQDDEEEDENES
;
A
#
# COMPACT_ATOMS: atom_id res chain seq x y z
N MET A 1 -52.88 -5.31 8.12
CA MET A 1 -52.20 -4.17 8.79
C MET A 1 -52.98 -3.52 9.95
N ARG A 2 -54.27 -3.77 10.19
CA ARG A 2 -55.06 -3.05 11.22
C ARG A 2 -54.96 -3.59 12.67
N LEU A 3 -54.27 -4.71 12.92
CA LEU A 3 -54.20 -5.34 14.26
C LEU A 3 -52.94 -5.02 15.08
N ARG A 4 -51.89 -4.40 14.51
CA ARG A 4 -50.67 -4.01 15.24
C ARG A 4 -50.75 -2.64 15.93
N PHE A 5 -51.65 -1.78 15.48
CA PHE A 5 -51.83 -0.42 16.00
C PHE A 5 -52.29 -0.33 17.48
N PRO A 6 -53.23 -1.15 17.99
CA PRO A 6 -53.71 -0.99 19.37
C PRO A 6 -52.66 -1.39 20.41
N GLY A 7 -51.81 -2.39 20.12
CA GLY A 7 -50.75 -2.82 21.04
C GLY A 7 -49.65 -1.77 21.20
N VAL A 8 -49.23 -1.14 20.09
CA VAL A 8 -48.20 -0.08 20.13
C VAL A 8 -48.70 1.16 20.85
N LEU A 9 -49.96 1.56 20.63
CA LEU A 9 -50.60 2.66 21.35
C LEU A 9 -50.70 2.39 22.85
N PHE A 10 -51.02 1.16 23.25
CA PHE A 10 -51.11 0.77 24.65
C PHE A 10 -49.75 0.87 25.37
N VAL A 11 -48.68 0.36 24.74
CA VAL A 11 -47.31 0.45 25.28
C VAL A 11 -46.84 1.90 25.39
N ALA A 12 -47.10 2.72 24.38
CA ALA A 12 -46.74 4.14 24.39
C ALA A 12 -47.50 4.90 25.50
N LEU A 13 -48.79 4.63 25.68
CA LEU A 13 -49.62 5.27 26.69
C LEU A 13 -49.19 4.86 28.11
N CYS A 14 -48.86 3.59 28.33
CA CYS A 14 -48.37 3.09 29.62
C CYS A 14 -46.98 3.63 29.99
N GLY A 15 -46.11 3.88 29.01
CA GLY A 15 -44.80 4.49 29.27
C GLY A 15 -44.87 5.99 29.60
N LEU A 16 -45.79 6.73 28.98
CA LEU A 16 -45.92 8.17 29.14
C LEU A 16 -46.72 8.60 30.38
N ALA A 17 -47.70 7.81 30.82
CA ALA A 17 -48.56 8.17 31.94
C ALA A 17 -47.79 8.42 33.25
N PRO A 18 -46.77 7.61 33.62
CA PRO A 18 -45.95 7.92 34.80
C PRO A 18 -45.17 9.23 34.61
N ALA A 19 -44.48 9.41 33.49
CA ALA A 19 -43.64 10.60 33.25
C ALA A 19 -44.43 11.92 33.41
N VAL A 20 -45.69 11.96 32.98
CA VAL A 20 -46.56 13.14 33.11
C VAL A 20 -47.01 13.34 34.57
N LEU A 21 -47.44 12.27 35.24
CA LEU A 21 -47.87 12.33 36.63
C LEU A 21 -46.72 12.77 37.56
N GLY A 22 -45.49 12.42 37.18
CA GLY A 22 -44.31 12.78 37.95
C GLY A 22 -43.78 14.16 37.84
N ASN A 23 -43.89 14.70 36.64
CA ASN A 23 -43.59 16.09 36.41
C ASN A 23 -44.57 16.99 37.19
N LEU A 24 -45.85 16.57 37.32
CA LEU A 24 -46.87 17.32 38.06
C LEU A 24 -46.72 17.25 39.59
N LEU A 25 -46.15 16.17 40.14
CA LEU A 25 -45.92 16.01 41.58
C LEU A 25 -44.49 16.35 42.02
N SER A 26 -43.64 16.82 41.10
CA SER A 26 -42.24 17.27 41.35
C SER A 26 -41.34 16.23 42.04
N TRP A 27 -41.53 14.92 41.78
CA TRP A 27 -40.60 13.93 42.32
C TRP A 27 -39.33 13.83 41.48
N SER A 28 -38.26 13.31 42.09
CA SER A 28 -36.96 13.12 41.47
C SER A 28 -37.05 12.46 40.09
N ALA A 29 -36.37 13.05 39.10
CA ALA A 29 -36.39 12.61 37.70
C ALA A 29 -35.97 11.15 37.52
N TRP A 30 -35.09 10.66 38.40
CA TRP A 30 -34.64 9.26 38.41
C TRP A 30 -35.78 8.27 38.73
N LEU A 31 -36.71 8.67 39.60
CA LEU A 31 -37.77 7.79 40.09
C LEU A 31 -38.84 7.55 39.01
N TRP A 32 -39.17 8.58 38.21
CA TRP A 32 -40.11 8.43 37.10
C TRP A 32 -39.46 7.77 35.87
N GLY A 33 -38.17 8.00 35.64
CA GLY A 33 -37.41 7.29 34.59
C GLY A 33 -37.45 5.76 34.79
N PHE A 34 -37.16 5.30 36.02
CA PHE A 34 -37.23 3.87 36.34
C PHE A 34 -38.65 3.30 36.24
N MET A 35 -39.67 4.03 36.72
CA MET A 35 -41.07 3.57 36.64
C MET A 35 -41.58 3.51 35.20
N SER A 36 -41.23 4.48 34.35
CA SER A 36 -41.61 4.50 32.93
C SER A 36 -40.95 3.34 32.16
N MET A 37 -39.66 3.10 32.41
CA MET A 37 -38.93 1.99 31.80
C MET A 37 -39.46 0.62 32.26
N GLY A 38 -39.79 0.48 33.56
CA GLY A 38 -40.44 -0.71 34.09
C GLY A 38 -41.82 -0.96 33.50
N ALA A 39 -42.66 0.07 33.39
CA ALA A 39 -44.00 -0.04 32.81
C ALA A 39 -43.98 -0.36 31.31
N ALA A 40 -43.04 0.23 30.55
CA ALA A 40 -42.85 -0.08 29.13
C ALA A 40 -42.38 -1.52 28.92
N SER A 41 -41.42 -1.99 29.73
CA SER A 41 -40.92 -3.37 29.68
C SER A 41 -42.00 -4.39 30.06
N GLY A 42 -42.75 -4.12 31.14
CA GLY A 42 -43.84 -4.99 31.59
C GLY A 42 -45.00 -5.07 30.59
N SER A 43 -45.40 -3.94 29.99
CA SER A 43 -46.47 -3.91 28.98
C SER A 43 -46.07 -4.58 27.67
N LEU A 44 -44.80 -4.47 27.26
CA LEU A 44 -44.26 -5.19 26.10
C LEU A 44 -44.28 -6.71 26.31
N LEU A 45 -43.87 -7.19 27.50
CA LEU A 45 -43.96 -8.60 27.85
C LEU A 45 -45.40 -9.12 27.89
N LEU A 46 -46.35 -8.29 28.32
CA LEU A 46 -47.77 -8.66 28.37
C LEU A 46 -48.38 -8.74 26.96
N VAL A 47 -48.02 -7.83 26.05
CA VAL A 47 -48.42 -7.89 24.63
C VAL A 47 -47.84 -9.13 23.94
N LEU A 48 -46.58 -9.47 24.23
CA LEU A 48 -45.94 -10.69 23.71
C LEU A 48 -46.57 -11.96 24.29
N ALA A 49 -46.94 -11.97 25.57
CA ALA A 49 -47.60 -13.10 26.21
C ALA A 49 -49.03 -13.34 25.68
N PHE A 50 -49.79 -12.27 25.40
CA PHE A 50 -51.13 -12.36 24.81
C PHE A 50 -51.13 -12.67 23.30
N HIS A 51 -50.08 -12.32 22.56
CA HIS A 51 -49.92 -12.74 21.16
C HIS A 51 -49.29 -14.14 21.04
N GLY A 52 -48.56 -14.61 22.06
CA GLY A 52 -47.95 -15.94 22.10
C GLY A 52 -48.84 -17.03 22.68
N SER A 53 -49.96 -16.69 23.35
CA SER A 53 -50.90 -17.65 23.94
C SER A 53 -52.13 -17.92 23.08
N GLY A 54 -51.95 -18.02 21.76
CA GLY A 54 -52.92 -18.69 20.89
C GLY A 54 -52.73 -20.21 20.98
N ASN A 55 -53.10 -20.84 22.10
CA ASN A 55 -53.18 -22.30 22.17
C ASN A 55 -54.56 -22.75 21.63
N PRO A 56 -54.65 -23.88 20.91
CA PRO A 56 -55.83 -24.28 20.17
C PRO A 56 -56.91 -24.72 21.14
N GLN A 57 -58.02 -24.01 21.14
CA GLN A 57 -59.22 -24.47 21.82
C GLN A 57 -59.85 -25.54 20.94
N ALA A 58 -59.75 -26.79 21.40
CA ALA A 58 -60.53 -27.91 20.88
C ALA A 58 -62.01 -27.58 21.09
N ASP A 59 -62.70 -27.24 20.00
CA ASP A 59 -64.15 -27.15 19.95
C ASP A 59 -64.72 -28.54 19.64
N PRO A 60 -65.51 -29.18 20.52
CA PRO A 60 -66.05 -30.53 20.27
C PRO A 60 -67.30 -30.54 19.37
N TYR A 61 -67.58 -29.47 18.62
CA TYR A 61 -68.73 -29.39 17.73
C TYR A 61 -68.30 -28.94 16.35
N GLY A 62 -67.94 -29.94 15.53
CA GLY A 62 -67.64 -29.75 14.11
C GLY A 62 -68.86 -29.24 13.34
N ASN A 63 -68.72 -28.04 12.79
CA ASN A 63 -69.28 -27.69 11.49
C ASN A 63 -68.08 -27.46 10.57
N GLY A 64 -68.02 -28.21 9.48
CA GLY A 64 -66.88 -28.24 8.58
C GLY A 64 -66.64 -26.89 7.90
N GLU A 65 -65.63 -26.17 8.37
CA GLU A 65 -64.93 -25.17 7.58
C GLU A 65 -64.12 -25.95 6.52
N PRO A 66 -64.25 -25.68 5.21
CA PRO A 66 -63.38 -26.29 4.23
C PRO A 66 -61.93 -25.93 4.56
N GLU A 67 -61.09 -26.96 4.66
CA GLU A 67 -59.64 -26.84 4.79
C GLU A 67 -59.13 -25.77 3.80
N PRO A 68 -58.37 -24.75 4.24
CA PRO A 68 -57.77 -23.79 3.32
C PRO A 68 -57.02 -24.60 2.26
N PRO A 69 -57.23 -24.34 0.96
CA PRO A 69 -56.54 -25.10 -0.07
C PRO A 69 -55.03 -25.00 0.19
N GLU A 70 -54.36 -26.16 0.26
CA GLU A 70 -52.90 -26.24 0.35
C GLU A 70 -52.30 -25.28 -0.68
N ALA A 71 -51.44 -24.36 -0.22
CA ALA A 71 -50.70 -23.51 -1.14
C ALA A 71 -50.00 -24.41 -2.15
N PRO A 72 -50.09 -24.13 -3.47
CA PRO A 72 -49.45 -24.98 -4.47
C PRO A 72 -47.96 -25.09 -4.15
N PRO A 73 -47.35 -26.29 -4.32
CA PRO A 73 -45.95 -26.51 -3.99
C PRO A 73 -45.06 -25.53 -4.77
N GLU A 74 -44.18 -24.82 -4.07
CA GLU A 74 -43.21 -23.94 -4.72
C GLU A 74 -42.34 -24.73 -5.70
N GLU A 75 -42.25 -24.28 -6.96
CA GLU A 75 -41.39 -24.93 -7.95
C GLU A 75 -39.92 -24.91 -7.51
N PRO A 76 -39.18 -26.03 -7.65
CA PRO A 76 -37.78 -26.10 -7.28
C PRO A 76 -36.92 -25.21 -8.19
N TYR A 77 -35.85 -24.63 -7.63
CA TYR A 77 -34.87 -23.88 -8.39
C TYR A 77 -34.05 -24.80 -9.32
N GLN A 78 -33.78 -24.32 -10.52
CA GLN A 78 -32.94 -24.92 -11.55
C GLN A 78 -31.58 -24.19 -11.62
N GLU A 79 -30.51 -24.93 -11.90
CA GLU A 79 -29.15 -24.39 -12.01
C GLU A 79 -28.79 -24.11 -13.49
N THR A 80 -28.10 -23.00 -13.76
CA THR A 80 -27.47 -22.69 -15.05
C THR A 80 -26.21 -21.88 -14.80
N ARG A 81 -25.16 -22.04 -15.61
CA ARG A 81 -23.89 -21.32 -15.41
C ARG A 81 -23.61 -20.33 -16.52
N VAL A 82 -22.99 -19.23 -16.12
CA VAL A 82 -22.39 -18.24 -17.04
C VAL A 82 -20.89 -18.29 -16.84
N ILE A 83 -20.15 -18.35 -17.95
CA ILE A 83 -18.69 -18.46 -17.96
C ILE A 83 -18.15 -17.34 -18.84
N ASP A 84 -17.26 -16.54 -18.27
CA ASP A 84 -16.48 -15.48 -18.90
C ASP A 84 -17.31 -14.57 -19.82
N ALA A 85 -18.52 -14.21 -19.37
CA ALA A 85 -19.35 -13.26 -20.08
C ALA A 85 -18.70 -11.85 -20.02
N PRO A 86 -18.43 -11.22 -21.18
CA PRO A 86 -17.81 -9.90 -21.20
C PRO A 86 -18.81 -8.83 -20.74
N LEU A 87 -18.44 -8.07 -19.72
CA LEU A 87 -19.17 -6.92 -19.21
C LEU A 87 -18.31 -5.66 -19.35
N PRO A 88 -18.74 -4.66 -20.13
CA PRO A 88 -18.02 -3.40 -20.27
C PRO A 88 -17.75 -2.73 -18.92
N SER A 89 -16.49 -2.33 -18.69
CA SER A 89 -16.10 -1.49 -17.55
C SER A 89 -16.39 -0.01 -17.81
N ALA A 90 -16.07 0.86 -16.84
CA ALA A 90 -16.17 2.31 -17.02
C ALA A 90 -15.15 2.91 -18.01
N VAL A 91 -14.12 2.14 -18.39
CA VAL A 91 -13.07 2.59 -19.30
C VAL A 91 -13.22 1.84 -20.62
N ASP A 92 -13.34 2.60 -21.70
CA ASP A 92 -13.48 2.05 -23.05
C ASP A 92 -12.32 1.09 -23.38
N GLY A 93 -12.68 -0.03 -24.01
CA GLY A 93 -11.72 -1.06 -24.42
C GLY A 93 -11.29 -2.03 -23.31
N TYR A 94 -11.90 -1.96 -22.12
CA TYR A 94 -11.70 -2.93 -21.05
C TYR A 94 -13.02 -3.59 -20.65
N ASP A 95 -13.08 -4.91 -20.81
CA ASP A 95 -14.20 -5.74 -20.37
C ASP A 95 -13.81 -6.57 -19.14
N PHE A 96 -14.74 -6.68 -18.20
CA PHE A 96 -14.68 -7.69 -17.16
C PHE A 96 -15.21 -9.02 -17.68
N LEU A 97 -14.57 -10.11 -17.28
CA LEU A 97 -15.02 -11.47 -17.48
C LEU A 97 -15.81 -11.90 -16.25
N PHE A 98 -17.13 -12.02 -16.43
CA PHE A 98 -18.07 -12.41 -15.40
C PHE A 98 -18.43 -13.89 -15.50
N SER A 99 -18.26 -14.62 -14.39
CA SER A 99 -18.74 -16.01 -14.27
C SER A 99 -19.54 -16.17 -12.99
N ALA A 100 -20.65 -16.91 -13.04
CA ALA A 100 -21.49 -17.17 -11.88
C ALA A 100 -22.38 -18.41 -12.08
N THR A 101 -22.83 -18.96 -10.96
CA THR A 101 -23.87 -20.00 -10.92
C THR A 101 -25.23 -19.35 -10.70
N ILE A 102 -26.14 -19.49 -11.66
CA ILE A 102 -27.47 -18.91 -11.63
C ILE A 102 -28.47 -19.94 -11.16
N TRP A 103 -29.26 -19.58 -10.16
CA TRP A 103 -30.39 -20.35 -9.66
C TRP A 103 -31.67 -19.64 -10.07
N TRP A 104 -32.57 -20.35 -10.76
CA TRP A 104 -33.80 -19.74 -11.28
C TRP A 104 -35.01 -20.67 -11.20
N ARG A 105 -36.20 -20.09 -11.19
CA ARG A 105 -37.48 -20.82 -11.27
C ARG A 105 -38.49 -20.05 -12.11
N SER A 106 -39.49 -20.74 -12.65
CA SER A 106 -40.62 -20.08 -13.31
C SER A 106 -41.32 -19.19 -12.29
N ALA A 107 -41.69 -17.98 -12.69
CA ALA A 107 -42.57 -17.17 -11.89
C ALA A 107 -43.95 -17.86 -11.84
N PRO A 108 -44.64 -17.86 -10.69
CA PRO A 108 -45.99 -18.41 -10.60
C PRO A 108 -46.90 -17.70 -11.60
N ASP A 109 -47.37 -18.45 -12.59
CA ASP A 109 -48.21 -17.93 -13.67
C ASP A 109 -49.64 -17.71 -13.16
N ASP A 110 -50.20 -16.52 -13.36
CA ASP A 110 -51.62 -16.23 -13.12
C ASP A 110 -52.51 -16.78 -14.27
N SER A 111 -51.91 -17.39 -15.31
CA SER A 111 -52.59 -17.67 -16.58
C SER A 111 -52.13 -18.92 -17.34
N GLY A 112 -51.93 -20.06 -16.67
CA GLY A 112 -52.01 -21.41 -17.27
C GLY A 112 -51.24 -21.67 -18.58
N ARG A 113 -50.19 -20.91 -18.86
CA ARG A 113 -49.37 -21.02 -20.07
C ARG A 113 -48.05 -21.67 -19.68
N SER A 114 -48.07 -22.99 -19.60
CA SER A 114 -46.93 -23.86 -19.28
C SER A 114 -45.79 -23.88 -20.32
N ASP A 115 -45.54 -22.76 -21.00
CA ASP A 115 -44.51 -22.66 -22.03
C ASP A 115 -43.89 -21.27 -21.95
N GLY A 116 -42.85 -21.08 -21.13
CA GLY A 116 -42.29 -19.72 -20.98
C GLY A 116 -41.02 -19.51 -20.15
N ALA A 117 -40.61 -20.44 -19.29
CA ALA A 117 -39.42 -20.25 -18.48
C ALA A 117 -38.18 -20.82 -19.20
N SER A 118 -37.36 -19.92 -19.75
CA SER A 118 -36.13 -20.28 -20.47
C SER A 118 -34.90 -19.96 -19.62
N PRO A 119 -33.88 -20.84 -19.56
CA PRO A 119 -32.61 -20.53 -18.89
C PRO A 119 -31.94 -19.29 -19.49
N ALA A 120 -32.17 -18.98 -20.76
CA ALA A 120 -31.66 -17.76 -21.40
C ALA A 120 -32.25 -16.48 -20.77
N LEU A 121 -33.51 -16.51 -20.32
CA LEU A 121 -34.12 -15.36 -19.62
C LEU A 121 -33.44 -15.15 -18.27
N ALA A 122 -33.20 -16.22 -17.50
CA ALA A 122 -32.47 -16.17 -16.23
C ALA A 122 -31.07 -15.58 -16.40
N VAL A 123 -30.32 -16.09 -17.39
CA VAL A 123 -28.97 -15.58 -17.75
C VAL A 123 -29.03 -14.10 -18.11
N SER A 124 -29.95 -13.71 -19.00
CA SER A 124 -30.06 -12.31 -19.43
C SER A 124 -30.43 -11.37 -18.28
N ALA A 125 -31.27 -11.80 -17.34
CA ALA A 125 -31.66 -11.02 -16.18
C ALA A 125 -30.46 -10.79 -15.24
N VAL A 126 -29.70 -11.84 -14.92
CA VAL A 126 -28.50 -11.74 -14.07
C VAL A 126 -27.42 -10.92 -14.75
N VAL A 127 -27.12 -11.16 -16.03
CA VAL A 127 -26.10 -10.41 -16.79
C VAL A 127 -26.47 -8.93 -16.90
N SER A 128 -27.74 -8.59 -17.11
CA SER A 128 -28.19 -7.19 -17.16
C SER A 128 -28.00 -6.49 -15.82
N ARG A 129 -28.34 -7.16 -14.71
CA ARG A 129 -28.11 -6.64 -13.35
C ARG A 129 -26.61 -6.47 -13.06
N ALA A 130 -25.81 -7.46 -13.44
CA ALA A 130 -24.37 -7.39 -13.27
C ALA A 130 -23.76 -6.22 -14.04
N LEU A 131 -24.23 -5.99 -15.29
CA LEU A 131 -23.82 -4.86 -16.10
C LEU A 131 -24.16 -3.50 -15.45
N GLU A 132 -25.34 -3.37 -14.85
CA GLU A 132 -25.74 -2.13 -14.16
C GLU A 132 -24.79 -1.78 -13.01
N VAL A 133 -24.25 -2.78 -12.31
CA VAL A 133 -23.26 -2.62 -11.25
C VAL A 133 -21.89 -2.24 -11.82
N VAL A 134 -21.36 -3.00 -12.79
CA VAL A 134 -19.94 -2.87 -13.18
C VAL A 134 -19.65 -1.78 -14.20
N ARG A 135 -20.64 -1.27 -14.94
CA ARG A 135 -20.43 -0.26 -16.00
C ARG A 135 -19.87 1.08 -15.51
N HIS A 136 -19.93 1.34 -14.20
CA HIS A 136 -19.37 2.56 -13.57
C HIS A 136 -18.07 2.27 -12.81
N GLU A 137 -17.65 1.00 -12.76
CA GLU A 137 -16.46 0.58 -12.05
C GLU A 137 -15.22 0.62 -12.93
N GLN A 138 -14.14 1.15 -12.36
CA GLN A 138 -12.84 1.17 -13.04
C GLN A 138 -12.28 -0.25 -13.15
N PRO A 139 -11.62 -0.59 -14.27
CA PRO A 139 -11.09 -1.94 -14.49
C PRO A 139 -10.07 -2.35 -13.40
N GLY A 140 -9.27 -1.41 -12.90
CA GLY A 140 -8.35 -1.65 -11.78
C GLY A 140 -9.01 -2.03 -10.44
N ARG A 141 -10.34 -1.89 -10.32
CA ARG A 141 -11.13 -2.19 -9.12
C ARG A 141 -11.96 -3.48 -9.23
N ALA A 142 -11.60 -4.40 -10.12
CA ALA A 142 -12.30 -5.67 -10.34
C ALA A 142 -12.64 -6.42 -9.04
N SER A 143 -11.70 -6.51 -8.09
CA SER A 143 -11.90 -7.17 -6.80
C SER A 143 -13.00 -6.53 -5.96
N PHE A 144 -13.10 -5.19 -5.99
CA PHE A 144 -14.14 -4.44 -5.28
C PHE A 144 -15.50 -4.63 -5.96
N ALA A 145 -15.54 -4.51 -7.29
CA ALA A 145 -16.75 -4.72 -8.08
C ALA A 145 -17.31 -6.14 -7.91
N ARG A 146 -16.45 -7.17 -7.72
CA ARG A 146 -16.89 -8.53 -7.37
C ARG A 146 -17.72 -8.56 -6.08
N TYR A 147 -17.30 -7.90 -5.01
CA TYR A 147 -18.06 -7.88 -3.75
C TYR A 147 -19.42 -7.19 -3.91
N LEU A 148 -19.48 -6.12 -4.71
CA LEU A 148 -20.76 -5.47 -5.03
C LEU A 148 -21.70 -6.41 -5.79
N LEU A 149 -21.18 -7.14 -6.77
CA LEU A 149 -21.93 -8.13 -7.52
C LEU A 149 -22.44 -9.28 -6.65
N GLU A 150 -21.62 -9.81 -5.75
CA GLU A 150 -22.05 -10.88 -4.84
C GLU A 150 -23.22 -10.43 -3.96
N GLY A 151 -23.16 -9.22 -3.42
CA GLY A 151 -24.26 -8.64 -2.65
C GLY A 151 -25.53 -8.48 -3.49
N GLU A 152 -25.41 -7.82 -4.64
CA GLU A 152 -26.56 -7.52 -5.51
C GLU A 152 -27.20 -8.80 -6.06
N LEU A 153 -26.42 -9.70 -6.64
CA LEU A 153 -26.95 -10.87 -7.35
C LEU A 153 -27.47 -11.98 -6.43
N SER A 154 -27.16 -11.95 -5.12
CA SER A 154 -27.65 -12.92 -4.14
C SER A 154 -29.16 -12.85 -3.89
N VAL A 155 -29.81 -11.73 -4.27
CA VAL A 155 -31.25 -11.52 -4.06
C VAL A 155 -32.05 -12.09 -5.24
N PRO A 156 -33.05 -12.98 -4.99
CA PRO A 156 -33.96 -13.47 -6.02
C PRO A 156 -34.86 -12.34 -6.52
N LEU A 157 -34.71 -12.00 -7.80
CA LEU A 157 -35.53 -10.98 -8.46
C LEU A 157 -36.16 -11.52 -9.75
N PRO A 158 -37.37 -11.05 -10.11
CA PRO A 158 -37.99 -11.39 -11.37
C PRO A 158 -37.24 -10.75 -12.55
N ASP A 159 -37.23 -11.43 -13.69
CA ASP A 159 -36.77 -10.87 -14.95
C ASP A 159 -37.72 -9.76 -15.43
N ARG A 160 -37.29 -8.98 -16.44
CA ARG A 160 -38.10 -7.87 -16.99
C ARG A 160 -39.45 -8.33 -17.54
N SER A 161 -39.57 -9.59 -17.99
CA SER A 161 -40.83 -10.14 -18.49
C SER A 161 -41.70 -10.76 -17.40
N GLY A 162 -41.20 -10.87 -16.16
CA GLY A 162 -41.90 -11.46 -15.03
C GLY A 162 -42.15 -12.96 -15.15
N ARG A 163 -41.44 -13.66 -16.04
CA ARG A 163 -41.60 -15.10 -16.31
C ARG A 163 -40.65 -15.96 -15.49
N VAL A 164 -39.53 -15.41 -15.05
CA VAL A 164 -38.49 -16.14 -14.33
C VAL A 164 -38.06 -15.31 -13.12
N THR A 165 -37.93 -15.97 -11.96
CA THR A 165 -37.21 -15.40 -10.81
C THR A 165 -35.81 -16.00 -10.77
N ALA A 166 -34.78 -15.16 -10.71
CA ALA A 166 -33.39 -15.59 -10.73
C ALA A 166 -32.54 -14.89 -9.67
N LEU A 167 -31.56 -15.63 -9.14
CA LEU A 167 -30.46 -15.15 -8.31
C LEU A 167 -29.15 -15.78 -8.81
N ALA A 168 -28.01 -15.23 -8.41
CA ALA A 168 -26.71 -15.84 -8.68
C ALA A 168 -25.89 -16.05 -7.40
N ALA A 169 -25.13 -17.12 -7.39
CA ALA A 169 -24.14 -17.48 -6.39
C ALA A 169 -22.76 -17.61 -7.06
N ASP A 170 -21.70 -17.58 -6.25
CA ASP A 170 -20.31 -17.75 -6.68
C ASP A 170 -19.91 -16.77 -7.81
N ALA A 171 -20.36 -15.53 -7.69
CA ALA A 171 -20.08 -14.50 -8.68
C ALA A 171 -18.60 -14.14 -8.67
N THR A 172 -17.96 -14.31 -9.83
CA THR A 172 -16.57 -13.93 -10.06
C THR A 172 -16.51 -12.84 -11.12
N LEU A 173 -15.58 -11.93 -10.92
CA LEU A 173 -15.32 -10.83 -11.85
C LEU A 173 -13.82 -10.67 -11.99
N THR A 174 -13.32 -10.89 -13.20
CA THR A 174 -11.88 -10.78 -13.49
C THR A 174 -11.66 -9.90 -14.71
N LEU A 175 -10.45 -9.39 -14.90
CA LEU A 175 -10.02 -8.82 -16.18
C LEU A 175 -9.22 -9.86 -16.97
N ALA A 176 -9.21 -9.73 -18.30
CA ALA A 176 -8.24 -10.44 -19.13
C ALA A 176 -6.80 -10.21 -18.60
N SER A 177 -5.97 -11.25 -18.63
CA SER A 177 -4.61 -11.19 -18.06
C SER A 177 -3.76 -10.09 -18.69
N ALA A 178 -3.86 -9.93 -20.02
CA ALA A 178 -3.16 -8.88 -20.77
C ALA A 178 -3.55 -7.46 -20.32
N ASP A 179 -4.84 -7.24 -20.06
CA ASP A 179 -5.34 -5.93 -19.66
C ASP A 179 -4.99 -5.61 -18.21
N ARG A 180 -5.06 -6.61 -17.32
CA ARG A 180 -4.60 -6.47 -15.94
C ARG A 180 -3.13 -6.07 -15.88
N GLU A 181 -2.30 -6.69 -16.72
CA GLU A 181 -0.88 -6.39 -16.80
C GLU A 181 -0.62 -4.99 -17.36
N ARG A 182 -1.35 -4.61 -18.42
CA ARG A 182 -1.28 -3.25 -18.97
C ARG A 182 -1.63 -2.20 -17.93
N LEU A 183 -2.70 -2.40 -17.15
CA LEU A 183 -3.11 -1.45 -16.11
C LEU A 183 -2.10 -1.34 -14.97
N ARG A 184 -1.46 -2.46 -14.58
CA ARG A 184 -0.36 -2.43 -13.61
C ARG A 184 0.80 -1.59 -14.14
N LYS A 185 1.26 -1.88 -15.36
CA LYS A 185 2.34 -1.14 -15.99
C LYS A 185 2.03 0.36 -16.11
N LEU A 186 0.81 0.73 -16.48
CA LEU A 186 0.40 2.13 -16.54
C LEU A 186 0.37 2.79 -15.15
N SER A 187 -0.10 2.08 -14.12
CA SER A 187 -0.05 2.56 -12.75
C SER A 187 1.37 2.80 -12.27
N ASP A 188 2.29 1.88 -12.58
CA ASP A 188 3.68 1.99 -12.14
C ASP A 188 4.39 3.13 -12.87
N LEU A 189 4.22 3.24 -14.19
CA LEU A 189 4.73 4.39 -14.95
C LEU A 189 4.24 5.74 -14.41
N ARG A 190 2.97 5.84 -14.00
CA ARG A 190 2.43 7.07 -13.42
C ARG A 190 3.09 7.42 -12.08
N LYS A 191 3.34 6.41 -11.23
CA LYS A 191 4.04 6.63 -9.95
C LYS A 191 5.50 7.02 -10.19
N ASP A 192 6.16 6.38 -11.15
CA ASP A 192 7.54 6.67 -11.50
C ASP A 192 7.68 8.11 -12.03
N GLU A 193 6.73 8.55 -12.87
CA GLU A 193 6.66 9.94 -13.35
C GLU A 193 6.45 10.93 -12.19
N GLU A 194 5.50 10.65 -11.28
CA GLU A 194 5.25 11.47 -10.08
C GLU A 194 6.51 11.60 -9.20
N ILE A 195 7.23 10.49 -8.99
CA ILE A 195 8.50 10.48 -8.23
C ILE A 195 9.55 11.33 -8.93
N TRP A 196 9.73 11.12 -10.24
CA TRP A 196 10.74 11.82 -11.01
C TRP A 196 10.47 13.33 -11.10
N GLU A 197 9.20 13.74 -11.23
CA GLU A 197 8.83 15.15 -11.21
C GLU A 197 9.16 15.79 -9.86
N TYR A 198 8.87 15.08 -8.76
CA TYR A 198 9.19 15.52 -7.42
C TYR A 198 10.72 15.66 -7.21
N GLU A 199 11.50 14.68 -7.64
CA GLU A 199 12.96 14.72 -7.56
C GLU A 199 13.54 15.88 -8.36
N ARG A 200 13.07 16.05 -9.60
CA ARG A 200 13.48 17.16 -10.46
C ARG A 200 13.11 18.52 -9.85
N GLU A 201 11.92 18.66 -9.29
CA GLU A 201 11.52 19.87 -8.59
C GLU A 201 12.36 20.10 -7.34
N HIS A 202 12.64 19.06 -6.57
CA HIS A 202 13.51 19.13 -5.40
C HIS A 202 14.92 19.59 -5.79
N GLU A 203 15.51 19.05 -6.85
CA GLU A 203 16.81 19.50 -7.37
C GLU A 203 16.79 20.95 -7.83
N ARG A 204 15.75 21.37 -8.57
CA ARG A 204 15.61 22.76 -9.02
C ARG A 204 15.46 23.72 -7.85
N ASN A 205 14.65 23.36 -6.85
CA ASN A 205 14.46 24.14 -5.65
C ASN A 205 15.75 24.22 -4.83
N LYS A 206 16.53 23.13 -4.74
CA LYS A 206 17.84 23.12 -4.09
C LYS A 206 18.84 24.02 -4.81
N ARG A 207 18.92 23.95 -6.15
CA ARG A 207 19.80 24.83 -6.94
C ARG A 207 19.40 26.30 -6.78
N ARG A 208 18.10 26.60 -6.79
CA ARG A 208 17.57 27.94 -6.56
C ARG A 208 17.91 28.45 -5.17
N TYR A 209 17.62 27.68 -4.13
CA TYR A 209 17.98 28.03 -2.76
C TYR A 209 19.49 28.27 -2.60
N LEU A 210 20.32 27.37 -3.14
CA LEU A 210 21.78 27.53 -3.07
C LEU A 210 22.27 28.74 -3.87
N GLY A 211 21.73 29.01 -5.05
CA GLY A 211 22.14 30.15 -5.87
C GLY A 211 21.62 31.49 -5.32
N ASP A 212 20.30 31.58 -5.17
CA ASP A 212 19.59 32.84 -4.92
C ASP A 212 19.64 33.28 -3.45
N ASP A 213 19.71 32.33 -2.51
CA ASP A 213 19.70 32.65 -1.06
C ASP A 213 21.08 32.44 -0.41
N VAL A 214 21.74 31.32 -0.68
CA VAL A 214 22.99 30.96 0.02
C VAL A 214 24.20 31.63 -0.61
N LEU A 215 24.43 31.41 -1.90
CA LEU A 215 25.61 31.84 -2.62
C LEU A 215 25.42 33.19 -3.34
N GLN A 216 24.33 33.91 -3.05
CA GLN A 216 24.08 35.24 -3.58
C GLN A 216 25.22 36.23 -3.28
N SER A 217 25.88 36.07 -2.13
CA SER A 217 27.02 36.87 -1.72
C SER A 217 27.92 36.10 -0.76
N ALA A 218 29.16 36.59 -0.57
CA ALA A 218 30.04 36.06 0.48
C ALA A 218 29.39 36.15 1.88
N GLY A 219 28.61 37.20 2.15
CA GLY A 219 27.94 37.39 3.44
C GLY A 219 26.83 36.38 3.69
N SER A 220 25.96 36.13 2.71
CA SER A 220 24.89 35.13 2.82
C SER A 220 25.45 33.72 2.98
N ALA A 221 26.57 33.41 2.30
CA ALA A 221 27.24 32.12 2.42
C ALA A 221 27.82 31.89 3.82
N VAL A 222 28.41 32.93 4.43
CA VAL A 222 28.94 32.86 5.81
C VAL A 222 27.80 32.72 6.83
N VAL A 223 26.71 33.46 6.69
CA VAL A 223 25.53 33.33 7.56
C VAL A 223 24.93 31.93 7.45
N TRP A 224 24.80 31.39 6.24
CA TRP A 224 24.34 30.02 6.01
C TRP A 224 25.26 28.97 6.64
N TRP A 225 26.58 29.19 6.60
CA TRP A 225 27.56 28.30 7.20
C TRP A 225 27.44 28.31 8.73
N LEU A 226 27.36 29.50 9.34
CA LEU A 226 27.17 29.68 10.78
C LEU A 226 25.85 29.08 11.27
N ALA A 227 24.76 29.24 10.51
CA ALA A 227 23.46 28.65 10.86
C ALA A 227 23.47 27.11 10.90
N ARG A 228 24.50 26.46 10.33
CA ARG A 228 24.71 25.00 10.38
C ARG A 228 25.81 24.59 11.36
N HIS A 229 26.61 25.55 11.82
CA HIS A 229 27.77 25.35 12.68
C HIS A 229 27.82 26.47 13.72
N GLU A 230 26.76 26.56 14.55
CA GLU A 230 26.47 27.72 15.40
C GLU A 230 27.60 28.04 16.39
N ASP A 231 28.33 27.01 16.84
CA ASP A 231 29.40 27.13 17.83
C ASP A 231 30.80 27.32 17.22
N GLU A 232 30.94 27.26 15.88
CA GLU A 232 32.26 27.26 15.21
C GLU A 232 32.64 28.65 14.64
N ILE A 233 32.49 29.70 15.44
CA ILE A 233 32.66 31.10 14.98
C ILE A 233 34.06 31.37 14.42
N GLU A 234 35.13 30.92 15.09
CA GLU A 234 36.51 31.14 14.62
C GLU A 234 36.74 30.53 13.23
N LYS A 235 36.20 29.32 13.02
CA LYS A 235 36.28 28.63 11.74
C LYS A 235 35.39 29.28 10.67
N ALA A 236 34.27 29.89 11.06
CA ALA A 236 33.48 30.70 10.13
C ALA A 236 34.30 31.87 9.55
N VAL A 237 35.14 32.49 10.38
CA VAL A 237 36.04 33.58 9.96
C VAL A 237 37.07 33.05 8.96
N ASP A 238 37.66 31.88 9.23
CA ASP A 238 38.60 31.23 8.29
C ASP A 238 37.94 30.86 6.96
N MET A 239 36.65 30.53 6.98
CA MET A 239 35.87 30.17 5.78
C MET A 239 35.42 31.36 4.93
N ILE A 240 35.61 32.62 5.37
CA ILE A 240 35.19 33.81 4.61
C ILE A 240 35.82 33.84 3.21
N GLY A 241 37.13 33.61 3.10
CA GLY A 241 37.84 33.59 1.81
C GLY A 241 37.31 32.51 0.85
N PRO A 242 37.29 31.23 1.26
CA PRO A 242 36.72 30.14 0.46
C PRO A 242 35.26 30.35 0.07
N LEU A 243 34.40 30.80 0.99
CA LEU A 243 32.99 31.05 0.70
C LEU A 243 32.80 32.22 -0.26
N ALA A 244 33.61 33.28 -0.16
CA ALA A 244 33.61 34.37 -1.14
C ALA A 244 34.02 33.90 -2.54
N GLN A 245 34.98 32.97 -2.63
CA GLN A 245 35.39 32.38 -3.91
C GLN A 245 34.28 31.51 -4.53
N ILE A 246 33.60 30.68 -3.73
CA ILE A 246 32.49 29.84 -4.20
C ILE A 246 31.30 30.71 -4.62
N ALA A 247 30.97 31.74 -3.85
CA ALA A 247 29.89 32.68 -4.19
C ALA A 247 30.18 33.42 -5.51
N ALA A 248 31.40 33.93 -5.69
CA ALA A 248 31.78 34.57 -6.96
C ALA A 248 31.71 33.59 -8.15
N ALA A 249 32.21 32.37 -7.98
CA ALA A 249 32.13 31.34 -9.02
C ALA A 249 30.69 30.92 -9.35
N ALA A 250 29.79 30.86 -8.36
CA ALA A 250 28.38 30.50 -8.56
C ALA A 250 27.59 31.57 -9.33
N ASN A 251 28.07 32.82 -9.36
CA ASN A 251 27.43 33.94 -10.04
C ASN A 251 28.17 34.38 -11.32
N ASP A 252 29.20 33.63 -11.75
CA ASP A 252 30.07 34.01 -12.87
C ASP A 252 30.74 35.40 -12.70
N GLU A 253 31.10 35.76 -11.46
CA GLU A 253 31.72 37.04 -11.08
C GLU A 253 33.17 36.87 -10.59
N GLU A 254 33.94 37.98 -10.58
CA GLU A 254 35.22 38.02 -9.90
C GLU A 254 35.05 38.13 -8.38
N VAL A 255 35.99 37.57 -7.61
CA VAL A 255 35.98 37.73 -6.15
C VAL A 255 36.12 39.22 -5.78
N PRO A 256 35.21 39.77 -4.93
CA PRO A 256 35.26 41.16 -4.52
C PRO A 256 36.62 41.54 -3.91
N GLU A 257 37.10 42.74 -4.23
CA GLU A 257 38.42 43.24 -3.79
C GLU A 257 38.66 43.11 -2.29
N LEU A 258 37.61 43.35 -1.49
CA LEU A 258 37.64 43.23 -0.04
C LEU A 258 38.12 41.85 0.42
N PHE A 259 37.81 40.77 -0.31
CA PHE A 259 38.13 39.40 0.09
C PHE A 259 39.34 38.81 -0.63
N ARG A 260 39.90 39.49 -1.64
CA ARG A 260 41.05 38.98 -2.43
C ARG A 260 42.27 38.67 -1.56
N HIS A 261 42.48 39.42 -0.49
CA HIS A 261 43.59 39.21 0.44
C HIS A 261 43.44 37.93 1.29
N LEU A 262 42.24 37.37 1.37
CA LEU A 262 41.93 36.13 2.09
C LEU A 262 42.02 34.88 1.19
N LEU A 263 42.20 35.08 -0.12
CA LEU A 263 42.38 33.96 -1.04
C LEU A 263 43.78 33.36 -0.85
N VAL A 264 43.83 32.06 -0.57
CA VAL A 264 45.09 31.31 -0.61
C VAL A 264 45.42 31.05 -2.09
N PRO A 265 46.61 31.40 -2.59
CA PRO A 265 47.01 31.08 -3.95
C PRO A 265 46.89 29.57 -4.20
N PRO A 266 46.37 29.12 -5.35
CA PRO A 266 46.28 27.70 -5.65
C PRO A 266 47.68 27.09 -5.56
N ALA A 267 47.80 25.99 -4.80
CA ALA A 267 49.07 25.31 -4.50
C ALA A 267 49.87 24.88 -5.75
N ALA A 268 49.26 24.90 -6.94
CA ALA A 268 49.92 24.64 -8.21
C ALA A 268 51.05 25.63 -8.56
N ALA A 269 51.09 26.84 -7.97
CA ALA A 269 52.13 27.83 -8.24
C ALA A 269 53.36 27.75 -7.32
N ARG A 270 53.40 26.82 -6.35
CA ARG A 270 54.55 26.66 -5.42
C ARG A 270 55.58 25.61 -5.85
N SER A 271 55.31 24.81 -6.88
CA SER A 271 56.24 23.76 -7.34
C SER A 271 57.18 24.16 -8.47
N GLU A 272 57.10 25.37 -9.02
CA GLU A 272 57.94 25.77 -10.17
C GLU A 272 59.06 26.78 -9.82
N ALA A 273 59.26 27.09 -8.55
CA ALA A 273 60.31 28.00 -8.10
C ALA A 273 61.43 27.29 -7.32
N THR A 274 61.85 26.08 -7.74
CA THR A 274 63.19 25.55 -7.40
C THR A 274 63.66 24.55 -8.46
N GLY A 275 64.45 25.05 -9.43
CA GLY A 275 65.50 24.29 -10.10
C GLY A 275 65.12 23.50 -11.36
N GLY A 276 65.62 23.97 -12.52
CA GLY A 276 65.91 23.11 -13.67
C GLY A 276 65.38 23.63 -15.01
N SER A 277 66.29 23.84 -15.97
CA SER A 277 66.02 24.30 -17.34
C SER A 277 65.06 23.40 -18.15
N PRO A 278 64.39 23.96 -19.18
CA PRO A 278 63.46 23.21 -20.02
C PRO A 278 64.21 22.41 -21.10
N LEU A 279 64.04 21.09 -21.10
CA LEU A 279 64.46 20.22 -22.19
C LEU A 279 63.23 19.93 -23.07
N TRP A 280 62.95 20.80 -24.03
CA TRP A 280 61.95 20.55 -25.06
C TRP A 280 62.43 19.39 -25.95
N GLY A 281 61.86 18.21 -25.73
CA GLY A 281 61.81 17.11 -26.69
C GLY A 281 60.54 17.24 -27.53
N ASP A 282 60.75 17.23 -28.85
CA ASP A 282 59.79 17.23 -29.96
C ASP A 282 58.58 16.27 -29.77
N PRO A 283 57.33 16.66 -30.09
CA PRO A 283 56.18 15.76 -30.05
C PRO A 283 56.06 14.96 -31.36
N GLY A 284 56.33 13.66 -31.29
CA GLY A 284 55.97 12.72 -32.36
C GLY A 284 54.44 12.59 -32.50
N PRO A 285 53.90 12.40 -33.72
CA PRO A 285 52.47 12.43 -33.97
C PRO A 285 51.85 11.05 -33.73
N GLY A 286 50.97 10.93 -32.73
CA GLY A 286 50.24 9.69 -32.49
C GLY A 286 49.59 9.59 -31.12
N ALA A 287 48.82 10.60 -30.72
CA ALA A 287 47.94 10.50 -29.57
C ALA A 287 46.48 10.56 -30.05
N GLY A 288 45.87 9.37 -30.19
CA GLY A 288 44.41 9.25 -30.16
C GLY A 288 43.89 9.67 -28.77
N PRO A 289 42.57 9.88 -28.62
CA PRO A 289 42.00 10.25 -27.33
C PRO A 289 42.30 9.14 -26.33
N PHE A 290 43.05 9.48 -25.27
CA PHE A 290 43.35 8.60 -24.16
C PHE A 290 42.05 8.31 -23.39
N ASP A 291 41.55 7.08 -23.48
CA ASP A 291 40.53 6.51 -22.59
C ASP A 291 41.12 6.38 -21.18
N ARG A 292 40.87 7.40 -20.35
CA ARG A 292 41.35 7.46 -18.96
C ARG A 292 40.58 6.51 -18.02
N GLU A 293 39.55 5.83 -18.53
CA GLU A 293 38.67 4.94 -17.76
C GLU A 293 39.17 3.48 -17.69
N ALA A 294 40.21 3.15 -18.47
CA ALA A 294 40.85 1.83 -18.50
C ALA A 294 42.00 1.66 -17.48
N GLU A 295 42.37 2.68 -16.71
CA GLU A 295 43.54 2.60 -15.80
C GLU A 295 43.26 1.97 -14.43
N LEU A 296 41.99 1.78 -14.04
CA LEU A 296 41.63 1.13 -12.78
C LEU A 296 41.09 -0.27 -13.04
N GLY A 297 41.63 -1.27 -12.34
CA GLY A 297 41.16 -2.65 -12.39
C GLY A 297 39.80 -2.85 -11.71
N ALA A 298 39.17 -4.01 -11.86
CA ALA A 298 38.01 -4.39 -11.07
C ALA A 298 38.35 -4.46 -9.57
N ALA A 299 39.57 -4.89 -9.22
CA ALA A 299 40.07 -4.94 -7.86
C ALA A 299 40.18 -3.53 -7.23
N ASP A 300 40.76 -2.58 -7.95
CA ASP A 300 40.93 -1.20 -7.47
C ASP A 300 39.59 -0.51 -7.20
N ARG A 301 38.60 -0.73 -8.08
CA ARG A 301 37.25 -0.18 -7.90
C ARG A 301 36.57 -0.78 -6.66
N LEU A 302 36.75 -2.07 -6.41
CA LEU A 302 36.21 -2.71 -5.22
C LEU A 302 36.88 -2.16 -3.96
N VAL A 303 38.19 -1.97 -3.95
CA VAL A 303 38.92 -1.37 -2.82
C VAL A 303 38.41 0.05 -2.53
N LEU A 304 38.24 0.88 -3.56
CA LEU A 304 37.71 2.24 -3.41
C LEU A 304 36.28 2.23 -2.82
N LEU A 305 35.42 1.31 -3.28
CA LEU A 305 34.07 1.15 -2.75
C LEU A 305 34.09 0.72 -1.27
N LEU A 306 34.89 -0.28 -0.93
CA LEU A 306 35.02 -0.79 0.44
C LEU A 306 35.54 0.30 1.38
N ALA A 307 36.55 1.06 0.96
CA ALA A 307 37.08 2.19 1.71
C ALA A 307 36.05 3.31 1.91
N ALA A 308 35.24 3.63 0.89
CA ALA A 308 34.20 4.65 0.97
C ALA A 308 33.09 4.28 1.98
N VAL A 309 32.80 2.98 2.13
CA VAL A 309 31.80 2.46 3.08
C VAL A 309 32.43 2.18 4.46
N GLY A 310 33.74 2.40 4.61
CA GLY A 310 34.46 2.22 5.88
C GLY A 310 34.86 0.78 6.19
N VAL A 311 34.76 -0.14 5.21
CA VAL A 311 35.21 -1.53 5.34
C VAL A 311 36.71 -1.58 5.01
N LYS A 312 37.53 -1.86 6.03
CA LYS A 312 38.98 -1.88 5.92
C LYS A 312 39.53 -3.31 5.83
N PRO A 313 40.70 -3.54 5.18
CA PRO A 313 41.28 -4.87 5.01
C PRO A 313 41.56 -5.66 6.29
N ASP A 314 41.66 -5.00 7.44
CA ASP A 314 41.90 -5.59 8.76
C ASP A 314 40.62 -6.08 9.47
N MET A 315 39.45 -5.84 8.87
CA MET A 315 38.16 -6.31 9.40
C MET A 315 37.80 -7.69 8.84
N ASP A 316 37.28 -8.59 9.68
CA ASP A 316 36.83 -9.92 9.25
C ASP A 316 35.75 -9.83 8.14
N GLU A 317 34.93 -8.78 8.20
CA GLU A 317 33.89 -8.46 7.21
C GLU A 317 34.47 -8.19 5.82
N TYR A 318 35.70 -7.69 5.71
CA TYR A 318 36.35 -7.39 4.44
C TYR A 318 36.52 -8.66 3.60
N THR A 319 37.08 -9.72 4.20
CA THR A 319 37.35 -10.98 3.51
C THR A 319 36.06 -11.70 3.11
N VAL A 320 35.03 -11.64 3.97
CA VAL A 320 33.71 -12.21 3.68
C VAL A 320 33.05 -11.49 2.51
N LEU A 321 33.10 -10.17 2.50
CA LEU A 321 32.48 -9.35 1.46
C LEU A 321 33.19 -9.51 0.11
N VAL A 322 34.53 -9.52 0.10
CA VAL A 322 35.32 -9.79 -1.11
C VAL A 322 35.00 -11.18 -1.66
N ASN A 323 34.97 -12.24 -0.83
CA ASN A 323 34.59 -13.58 -1.26
C ASN A 323 33.17 -13.63 -1.85
N ARG A 324 32.21 -12.92 -1.25
CA ARG A 324 30.83 -12.87 -1.76
C ARG A 324 30.75 -12.18 -3.12
N VAL A 325 31.53 -11.13 -3.35
CA VAL A 325 31.61 -10.45 -4.64
C VAL A 325 32.19 -11.37 -5.70
N VAL A 326 33.29 -12.07 -5.39
CA VAL A 326 33.89 -13.07 -6.29
C VAL A 326 32.87 -14.15 -6.67
N MET A 327 32.20 -14.75 -5.69
CA MET A 327 31.17 -15.77 -5.94
C MET A 327 30.01 -15.25 -6.81
N SER A 328 29.61 -13.99 -6.61
CA SER A 328 28.53 -13.36 -7.39
C SER A 328 28.95 -13.11 -8.84
N LEU A 329 30.21 -12.72 -9.08
CA LEU A 329 30.76 -12.51 -10.42
C LEU A 329 30.91 -13.84 -11.17
N GLU A 330 31.32 -14.91 -10.49
CA GLU A 330 31.40 -16.25 -11.09
C GLU A 330 30.02 -16.80 -11.49
N MET A 331 29.01 -16.59 -10.65
CA MET A 331 27.61 -16.93 -10.97
C MET A 331 27.06 -16.13 -12.15
N ALA A 332 27.60 -14.93 -12.40
CA ALA A 332 27.26 -14.08 -13.54
C ALA A 332 28.17 -14.32 -14.77
N GLU A 333 29.01 -15.35 -14.75
CA GLU A 333 29.99 -15.70 -15.80
C GLU A 333 31.03 -14.59 -16.09
N LEU A 334 31.25 -13.66 -15.15
CA LEU A 334 32.24 -12.58 -15.22
C LEU A 334 33.60 -13.01 -14.63
N TYR A 335 34.17 -14.08 -15.19
CA TYR A 335 35.36 -14.74 -14.63
C TYR A 335 36.61 -13.85 -14.60
N GLU A 336 36.81 -13.00 -15.61
CA GLU A 336 37.99 -12.12 -15.69
C GLU A 336 38.07 -11.15 -14.48
N ALA A 337 36.94 -10.51 -14.14
CA ALA A 337 36.85 -9.62 -12.99
C ALA A 337 36.93 -10.39 -11.66
N ALA A 338 36.34 -11.59 -11.59
CA ALA A 338 36.38 -12.44 -10.40
C ALA A 338 37.81 -12.91 -10.09
N ASP A 339 38.57 -13.31 -11.11
CA ASP A 339 39.96 -13.75 -10.97
C ASP A 339 40.90 -12.61 -10.62
N GLU A 340 40.69 -11.41 -11.20
CA GLU A 340 41.45 -10.21 -10.83
C GLU A 340 41.27 -9.87 -9.35
N ILE A 341 40.02 -9.80 -8.88
CA ILE A 341 39.68 -9.53 -7.47
C ILE A 341 40.25 -10.60 -6.54
N ARG A 342 40.15 -11.87 -6.92
CA ARG A 342 40.69 -12.99 -6.15
C ARG A 342 42.20 -12.91 -6.00
N ARG A 343 42.91 -12.61 -7.09
CA ARG A 343 44.38 -12.52 -7.10
C ARG A 343 44.88 -11.36 -6.23
N ASP A 344 44.20 -10.22 -6.29
CA ASP A 344 44.73 -8.98 -5.74
C ASP A 344 44.24 -8.71 -4.30
N LEU A 345 43.06 -9.25 -3.90
CA LEU A 345 42.42 -8.92 -2.61
C LEU A 345 42.22 -10.09 -1.65
N LEU A 346 42.38 -11.34 -2.09
CA LEU A 346 42.29 -12.50 -1.19
C LEU A 346 43.67 -13.09 -0.90
N PRO A 347 44.00 -13.42 0.36
CA PRO A 347 45.18 -14.18 0.67
C PRO A 347 45.12 -15.54 -0.03
N THR A 348 46.12 -15.88 -0.84
CA THR A 348 46.30 -17.27 -1.30
C THR A 348 46.43 -18.16 -0.06
N PRO A 349 45.66 -19.25 0.09
CA PRO A 349 45.88 -20.17 1.18
C PRO A 349 47.30 -20.69 1.07
N ASP A 350 48.14 -20.31 2.03
CA ASP A 350 49.47 -20.85 2.18
C ASP A 350 49.33 -22.37 2.24
N ARG A 351 50.04 -23.07 1.36
CA ARG A 351 50.14 -24.52 1.38
C ARG A 351 51.01 -24.91 2.56
N ALA A 352 50.46 -24.78 3.76
CA ALA A 352 51.04 -25.26 4.99
C ALA A 352 49.92 -25.87 5.85
N ASP A 353 50.15 -27.13 6.20
CA ASP A 353 49.46 -27.90 7.23
C ASP A 353 48.04 -28.38 6.90
N ALA A 354 47.99 -29.46 6.12
CA ALA A 354 46.92 -30.44 6.24
C ALA A 354 47.06 -31.18 7.58
N PRO A 355 46.07 -31.14 8.49
CA PRO A 355 45.90 -32.17 9.49
C PRO A 355 45.02 -33.29 8.89
N ASP A 356 45.51 -34.52 9.06
CA ASP A 356 44.87 -35.76 8.65
C ASP A 356 43.36 -35.78 8.93
N THR A 357 42.56 -35.94 7.87
CA THR A 357 41.16 -36.35 8.00
C THR A 357 41.14 -37.83 8.37
N ASP A 358 40.98 -38.10 9.67
CA ASP A 358 40.50 -39.38 10.15
C ASP A 358 39.02 -39.54 9.78
N THR A 359 38.77 -40.71 9.21
CA THR A 359 37.52 -41.32 8.79
C THR A 359 36.37 -41.19 9.80
N GLY A 360 35.24 -40.65 9.33
CA GLY A 360 33.97 -40.60 10.08
C GLY A 360 32.78 -40.56 9.13
N GLU A 361 32.35 -41.74 8.72
CA GLU A 361 31.17 -42.07 7.90
C GLU A 361 29.86 -41.52 8.50
N GLY A 362 28.98 -40.93 7.67
CA GLY A 362 27.67 -40.46 8.13
C GLY A 362 26.86 -39.66 7.12
N ASP A 363 26.23 -40.38 6.19
CA ASP A 363 24.95 -40.09 5.52
C ASP A 363 24.20 -38.79 5.93
N THR A 364 23.92 -37.89 4.96
CA THR A 364 22.55 -37.45 4.63
C THR A 364 22.55 -36.31 3.61
N THR A 365 21.88 -36.56 2.48
CA THR A 365 21.28 -35.54 1.62
C THR A 365 20.40 -34.59 2.42
N SER A 366 20.71 -33.29 2.46
CA SER A 366 19.74 -32.28 2.89
C SER A 366 19.79 -31.03 2.01
N ARG A 367 18.71 -30.87 1.25
CA ARG A 367 18.30 -29.63 0.61
C ARG A 367 17.95 -28.62 1.70
N TYR A 368 18.64 -27.50 1.76
CA TYR A 368 18.13 -26.28 2.41
C TYR A 368 17.39 -25.51 1.29
N PHE A 369 16.06 -25.54 1.13
CA PHE A 369 14.98 -25.08 2.01
C PHE A 369 15.30 -23.73 2.67
N TRP A 370 15.11 -22.66 1.90
CA TRP A 370 15.03 -21.31 2.44
C TRP A 370 13.64 -21.13 3.05
N ASP A 371 13.61 -20.97 4.38
CA ASP A 371 12.46 -20.56 5.16
C ASP A 371 12.32 -19.03 5.06
N ASP A 372 11.17 -18.58 4.57
CA ASP A 372 10.86 -17.20 4.18
C ASP A 372 10.32 -16.38 5.37
N SER A 373 10.94 -16.56 6.54
CA SER A 373 10.41 -16.10 7.84
C SER A 373 11.21 -14.96 8.48
N HIS A 374 11.66 -13.96 7.73
CA HIS A 374 12.17 -12.70 8.32
C HIS A 374 11.66 -11.46 7.58
N GLN A 375 10.41 -11.08 7.90
CA GLN A 375 9.96 -9.70 7.72
C GLN A 375 10.75 -8.76 8.64
N PRO A 376 11.32 -7.65 8.14
CA PRO A 376 11.87 -6.61 9.01
C PRO A 376 10.75 -5.91 9.77
N GLN A 377 10.88 -5.88 11.10
CA GLN A 377 9.94 -5.19 11.98
C GLN A 377 9.93 -3.68 11.70
N ARG A 378 8.73 -3.15 11.50
CA ARG A 378 8.43 -1.72 11.38
C ARG A 378 8.67 -1.03 12.74
N PRO A 379 9.39 0.11 12.82
CA PRO A 379 9.59 0.81 14.07
C PRO A 379 8.26 1.36 14.61
N THR A 380 8.00 1.12 15.90
CA THR A 380 6.87 1.63 16.66
C THR A 380 7.00 3.15 16.83
N ALA A 381 5.95 3.90 16.50
CA ALA A 381 5.87 5.35 16.70
C ALA A 381 5.93 5.72 18.21
N PRO A 382 6.50 6.88 18.58
CA PRO A 382 6.58 7.32 19.97
C PRO A 382 5.19 7.71 20.49
N ARG A 383 4.89 7.25 21.71
CA ARG A 383 3.69 7.52 22.48
C ARG A 383 3.79 8.94 23.05
N THR A 384 2.85 9.80 22.70
CA THR A 384 2.68 11.13 23.32
C THR A 384 2.35 10.94 24.81
N GLN A 385 3.15 11.58 25.65
CA GLN A 385 3.00 11.65 27.10
C GLN A 385 2.53 13.07 27.40
N ASP A 386 1.22 13.30 27.28
CA ASP A 386 0.53 14.48 27.78
C ASP A 386 -0.79 13.96 28.33
N ASP A 387 -0.88 13.81 29.66
CA ASP A 387 -2.11 13.69 30.47
C ASP A 387 -1.72 13.37 31.94
N GLU A 388 -0.90 14.23 32.57
CA GLU A 388 -0.76 14.28 34.04
C GLU A 388 -0.42 15.72 34.44
N GLU A 389 -1.40 16.62 34.44
CA GLU A 389 -1.36 17.90 35.19
C GLU A 389 -2.74 18.57 35.16
N GLU A 390 -3.68 18.11 35.99
CA GLU A 390 -4.82 18.91 36.47
C GLU A 390 -5.53 18.15 37.60
N ASP A 391 -5.03 18.30 38.82
CA ASP A 391 -5.80 18.20 40.08
C ASP A 391 -4.87 18.50 41.28
N GLU A 392 -4.51 19.78 41.46
CA GLU A 392 -4.03 20.30 42.75
C GLU A 392 -4.16 21.84 42.79
N ASN A 393 -5.39 22.34 42.98
CA ASN A 393 -5.63 23.61 43.69
C ASN A 393 -7.12 23.81 44.04
N GLU A 394 -7.53 23.25 45.18
CA GLU A 394 -8.58 23.85 46.01
C GLU A 394 -7.90 24.68 47.10
N SER A 395 -7.91 26.02 46.93
CA SER A 395 -7.98 27.04 48.00
C SER A 395 -8.31 28.40 47.41
#